data_AF-W4VCZ6-F1
#
_entry.id   AF-W4VCZ6-F1
#
_cell.length_a   1.000
_cell.length_b   1.000
_cell.length_c   1.000
_cell.angle_alpha   90.00
_cell.angle_beta   90.00
_cell.angle_gamma   90.00
#
_symmetry.space_group_name_H-M   'P 1'
#
loop_
_entity.id
_entity.type
_entity.pdbx_description
1 polymer ?
#
loop_
_entity_poly.entity_id
_entity_poly.type
_entity_poly.pdbx_seq_one_letter_code
_entity_poly.pdbx_strand_id
1 'polypeptide(L)'
;MLEIKRITSSIDWELRSKEGIDGKVSRAHDAARKIAKGLDGMSQDLIMARDKMIEADNKASATARKMKSANFKSPVAAISLPGLAIIWYLWNRLIGPGMANCPNALVGDPINVVSGNFYLTRRDITIPSRGIGIEITRYYNSMDNTQGIFGKGWRMDYETCLKKKEDSEDIVVVYPEGNIRVFEHTETGSFKSPKGVCDTLFKIEDDTYILKVQKGITYKYD
;
A
#
# COMPACT_ATOMS: atom_id res chain seq x y z
N MET A 1 18.25 59.69 30.42
CA MET A 1 19.37 58.90 29.85
C MET A 1 19.27 57.40 30.13
N LEU A 2 18.90 56.97 31.35
CA LEU A 2 18.74 55.55 31.71
C LEU A 2 17.62 54.83 30.94
N GLU A 3 16.50 55.51 30.75
CA GLU A 3 15.30 54.94 30.13
C GLU A 3 15.49 54.63 28.64
N ILE A 4 16.20 55.53 27.94
CA ILE A 4 16.59 55.34 26.53
C ILE A 4 17.46 54.09 26.38
N LYS A 5 18.46 53.89 27.25
CA LYS A 5 19.32 52.69 27.21
C LYS A 5 18.53 51.39 27.38
N ARG A 6 17.53 51.38 28.26
CA ARG A 6 16.67 50.20 28.50
C ARG A 6 15.84 49.85 27.27
N ILE A 7 15.27 50.86 26.61
CA ILE A 7 14.50 50.68 25.38
C ILE A 7 15.41 50.18 24.24
N THR A 8 16.60 50.75 24.08
CA THR A 8 17.55 50.31 23.04
C THR A 8 18.00 48.86 23.25
N SER A 9 18.33 48.46 24.48
CA SER A 9 18.63 47.05 24.77
C SER A 9 17.43 46.14 24.55
N SER A 10 16.21 46.67 24.75
CA SER A 10 14.99 45.91 24.55
C SER A 10 14.77 45.56 23.07
N ILE A 11 14.96 46.55 22.22
CA ILE A 11 14.77 46.40 20.77
C ILE A 11 15.86 45.49 20.18
N ASP A 12 17.11 45.59 20.67
CA ASP A 12 18.21 44.74 20.19
C ASP A 12 17.99 43.24 20.49
N TRP A 13 17.43 42.89 21.67
CA TRP A 13 17.11 41.49 21.97
C TRP A 13 15.96 40.96 21.12
N GLU A 14 14.94 41.77 20.84
CA GLU A 14 13.83 41.39 19.97
C GLU A 14 14.30 41.14 18.54
N LEU A 15 15.18 42.01 18.02
CA LEU A 15 15.74 41.89 16.68
C LEU A 15 16.60 40.62 16.53
N ARG A 16 17.51 40.35 17.47
CA ARG A 16 18.32 39.11 17.46
C ARG A 16 17.46 37.86 17.60
N SER A 17 16.39 37.92 18.39
CA SER A 17 15.45 36.80 18.52
C SER A 17 14.74 36.52 17.21
N LYS A 18 14.23 37.56 16.53
CA LYS A 18 13.57 37.42 15.22
C LYS A 18 14.52 36.87 14.17
N GLU A 19 15.72 37.43 14.04
CA GLU A 19 16.72 36.99 13.06
C GLU A 19 17.12 35.52 13.29
N GLY A 20 17.27 35.10 14.54
CA GLY A 20 17.54 33.71 14.91
C GLY A 20 16.38 32.75 14.59
N ILE A 21 15.13 33.22 14.67
CA ILE A 21 13.93 32.45 14.28
C ILE A 21 13.86 32.35 12.75
N ASP A 22 14.05 33.45 12.03
CA ASP A 22 13.98 33.49 10.56
C ASP A 22 15.03 32.57 9.93
N GLY A 23 16.26 32.54 10.47
CA GLY A 23 17.29 31.61 10.03
C GLY A 23 16.97 30.13 10.31
N LYS A 24 16.22 29.82 11.37
CA LYS A 24 15.72 28.45 11.62
C LYS A 24 14.58 28.08 10.68
N VAL A 25 13.64 28.99 10.44
CA VAL A 25 12.52 28.81 9.50
C VAL A 25 13.04 28.59 8.08
N SER A 26 14.01 29.40 7.62
CA SER A 26 14.65 29.25 6.32
C SER A 26 15.31 27.87 6.16
N ARG A 27 16.11 27.43 7.14
CA ARG A 27 16.73 26.09 7.10
C ARG A 27 15.71 24.95 7.10
N ALA A 28 14.65 25.06 7.90
CA ALA A 28 13.58 24.08 7.92
C ALA A 28 12.86 24.03 6.56
N HIS A 29 12.62 25.19 5.95
CA HIS A 29 11.99 25.30 4.65
C HIS A 29 12.86 24.70 3.53
N ASP A 30 14.18 24.95 3.54
CA ASP A 30 15.11 24.36 2.59
C ASP A 30 15.25 22.84 2.77
N ALA A 31 15.25 22.35 4.02
CA ALA A 31 15.23 20.93 4.31
C ALA A 31 13.95 20.27 3.78
N ALA A 32 12.78 20.88 4.02
CA ALA A 32 11.50 20.41 3.50
C ALA A 32 11.50 20.37 1.96
N ARG A 33 12.05 21.40 1.30
CA ARG A 33 12.17 21.44 -0.16
C ARG A 33 13.09 20.33 -0.70
N LYS A 34 14.18 20.03 0.01
CA LYS A 34 15.09 18.93 -0.36
C LYS A 34 14.41 17.57 -0.23
N ILE A 35 13.66 17.37 0.85
CA ILE A 35 12.86 16.15 1.07
C ILE A 35 11.81 16.01 -0.04
N ALA A 36 11.08 17.08 -0.37
CA ALA A 36 10.08 17.06 -1.43
C ALA A 36 10.67 16.69 -2.80
N LYS A 37 11.83 17.26 -3.16
CA LYS A 37 12.55 16.87 -4.38
C LYS A 37 13.00 15.41 -4.38
N GLY A 38 13.47 14.91 -3.23
CA GLY A 38 13.82 13.50 -3.08
C GLY A 38 12.61 12.58 -3.28
N LEU A 39 11.46 12.97 -2.72
CA LEU A 39 10.19 12.24 -2.88
C LEU A 39 9.71 12.23 -4.33
N ASP A 40 9.86 13.34 -5.06
CA ASP A 40 9.49 13.43 -6.48
C ASP A 40 10.37 12.50 -7.35
N GLY A 41 11.68 12.50 -7.11
CA GLY A 41 12.60 11.57 -7.76
C GLY A 41 12.28 10.10 -7.46
N MET A 42 12.01 9.79 -6.18
CA MET A 42 11.54 8.46 -5.79
C MET A 42 10.24 8.09 -6.50
N SER A 43 9.26 9.00 -6.58
CA SER A 43 8.00 8.77 -7.29
C SER A 43 8.24 8.40 -8.75
N GLN A 44 9.13 9.13 -9.44
CA GLN A 44 9.49 8.83 -10.82
C GLN A 44 10.18 7.47 -10.98
N ASP A 45 11.11 7.13 -10.08
CA ASP A 45 11.78 5.82 -10.08
C ASP A 45 10.79 4.68 -9.86
N LEU A 46 9.80 4.88 -8.99
CA LEU A 46 8.75 3.90 -8.72
C LEU A 46 7.80 3.73 -9.91
N ILE A 47 7.45 4.81 -10.61
CA ILE A 47 6.66 4.76 -11.84
C ILE A 47 7.43 3.96 -12.90
N MET A 48 8.72 4.26 -13.10
CA MET A 48 9.56 3.53 -14.05
C MET A 48 9.70 2.04 -13.69
N ALA A 49 9.87 1.71 -12.41
CA ALA A 49 9.95 0.32 -11.96
C ALA A 49 8.62 -0.43 -12.22
N ARG A 50 7.48 0.22 -11.93
CA ARG A 50 6.15 -0.30 -12.21
C ARG A 50 5.97 -0.60 -13.70
N ASP A 51 6.33 0.33 -14.58
CA ASP A 51 6.17 0.15 -16.03
C ASP A 51 7.04 -1.00 -16.57
N LYS A 52 8.28 -1.10 -16.08
CA LYS A 52 9.17 -2.24 -16.40
C LYS A 52 8.60 -3.58 -15.94
N MET A 53 7.98 -3.64 -14.76
CA MET A 53 7.34 -4.87 -14.27
C MET A 53 6.14 -5.26 -15.14
N ILE A 54 5.30 -4.28 -15.52
CA ILE A 54 4.16 -4.51 -16.42
C ILE A 54 4.63 -5.03 -17.78
N GLU A 55 5.69 -4.45 -18.34
CA GLU A 55 6.27 -4.92 -19.59
C GLU A 55 6.81 -6.35 -19.49
N ALA A 56 7.54 -6.66 -18.41
CA ALA A 56 8.06 -7.99 -18.15
C ALA A 56 6.95 -9.03 -18.04
N ASP A 57 5.86 -8.72 -17.32
CA ASP A 57 4.69 -9.59 -17.19
C ASP A 57 3.98 -9.83 -18.53
N ASN A 58 3.77 -8.76 -19.30
CA ASN A 58 3.19 -8.86 -20.65
C ASN A 58 4.05 -9.75 -21.57
N LYS A 59 5.38 -9.61 -21.50
CA LYS A 59 6.33 -10.42 -22.28
C LYS A 59 6.33 -11.89 -21.83
N ALA A 60 6.30 -12.14 -20.53
CA ALA A 60 6.19 -13.49 -19.96
C ALA A 60 4.88 -14.15 -20.39
N SER A 61 3.76 -13.44 -20.28
CA SER A 61 2.44 -13.88 -20.74
C SER A 61 2.40 -14.16 -22.24
N ALA A 62 3.02 -13.31 -23.07
CA ALA A 62 3.12 -13.56 -24.51
C ALA A 62 3.97 -14.80 -24.85
N THR A 63 5.05 -15.02 -24.10
CA THR A 63 5.89 -16.22 -24.23
C THR A 63 5.13 -17.48 -23.82
N ALA A 64 4.41 -17.42 -22.70
CA ALA A 64 3.57 -18.53 -22.22
C ALA A 64 2.45 -18.88 -23.21
N ARG A 65 1.79 -17.88 -23.82
CA ARG A 65 0.79 -18.11 -24.89
C ARG A 65 1.37 -18.79 -26.12
N LYS A 66 2.65 -18.57 -26.43
CA LYS A 66 3.36 -19.22 -27.55
C LYS A 66 3.87 -20.62 -27.21
N MET A 67 3.96 -20.99 -25.93
CA MET A 67 4.25 -22.37 -25.54
C MET A 67 3.01 -23.21 -25.86
N LYS A 68 3.16 -24.21 -26.73
CA LYS A 68 2.11 -25.20 -26.99
C LYS A 68 1.77 -25.88 -25.66
N SER A 69 0.50 -25.81 -25.25
CA SER A 69 -0.02 -26.72 -24.23
C SER A 69 0.29 -28.15 -24.68
N ALA A 70 1.13 -28.84 -23.92
CA ALA A 70 1.25 -30.27 -24.03
C ALA A 70 -0.06 -30.85 -23.50
N ASN A 71 -1.01 -31.12 -24.40
CA ASN A 71 -2.13 -32.00 -24.09
C ASN A 71 -1.54 -33.37 -23.77
N PHE A 72 -1.28 -33.64 -22.50
CA PHE A 72 -0.98 -34.97 -22.02
C PHE A 72 -2.28 -35.77 -22.08
N LYS A 73 -2.67 -36.19 -23.28
CA LYS A 73 -3.61 -37.29 -23.42
C LYS A 73 -2.90 -38.48 -22.79
N SER A 74 -3.27 -38.82 -21.56
CA SER A 74 -2.90 -40.09 -20.96
C SER A 74 -3.84 -41.15 -21.53
N PRO A 75 -3.46 -41.98 -22.52
CA PRO A 75 -3.98 -43.32 -22.51
C PRO A 75 -3.28 -44.01 -21.33
N VAL A 76 -4.03 -44.37 -20.31
CA VAL A 76 -3.55 -45.34 -19.32
C VAL A 76 -3.47 -46.68 -20.06
N ALA A 77 -2.39 -46.88 -20.82
CA ALA A 77 -1.97 -48.19 -21.27
C ALA A 77 -0.97 -48.68 -20.23
N ALA A 78 -1.41 -49.62 -19.40
CA ALA A 78 -0.53 -50.38 -18.53
C ALA A 78 0.42 -51.20 -19.41
N ILE A 79 1.55 -50.62 -19.79
CA ILE A 79 2.65 -51.35 -20.43
C ILE A 79 3.57 -51.83 -19.31
N SER A 80 3.48 -53.11 -18.98
CA SER A 80 4.46 -53.77 -18.11
C SER A 80 5.78 -53.94 -18.89
N LEU A 81 6.75 -53.07 -18.64
CA LEU A 81 8.14 -53.29 -19.07
C LEU A 81 9.03 -53.45 -17.83
N PRO A 82 9.84 -54.53 -17.74
CA PRO A 82 10.73 -54.75 -16.62
C PRO A 82 11.94 -53.84 -16.77
N GLY A 83 11.95 -52.74 -16.03
CA GLY A 83 13.06 -51.77 -16.06
C GLY A 83 12.82 -50.53 -15.21
N LEU A 84 11.99 -50.63 -14.18
CA LEU A 84 11.49 -49.49 -13.38
C LEU A 84 12.39 -49.14 -12.18
N ALA A 85 13.71 -49.24 -12.33
CA ALA A 85 14.63 -48.75 -11.30
C ALA A 85 15.24 -47.39 -11.66
N ILE A 86 15.44 -47.08 -12.94
CA ILE A 86 16.20 -45.88 -13.34
C ILE A 86 15.29 -44.65 -13.53
N ILE A 87 13.98 -44.84 -13.73
CA ILE A 87 13.03 -43.75 -13.98
C ILE A 87 12.53 -43.12 -12.65
N TRP A 88 12.70 -43.80 -11.51
CA TRP A 88 12.28 -43.28 -10.20
C TRP A 88 13.31 -42.34 -9.54
N TYR A 89 14.62 -42.55 -9.79
CA TYR A 89 15.68 -41.69 -9.23
C TYR A 89 15.85 -40.35 -9.96
N LEU A 90 15.38 -40.24 -11.20
CA LEU A 90 15.44 -38.98 -11.96
C LEU A 90 14.24 -38.05 -11.71
N TRP A 91 13.12 -38.57 -11.19
CA TRP A 91 11.93 -37.77 -10.88
C TRP A 91 12.02 -37.10 -9.49
N ASN A 92 12.61 -37.79 -8.50
CA ASN A 92 12.75 -37.28 -7.13
C ASN A 92 13.72 -36.10 -6.95
N ARG A 93 14.50 -35.75 -7.99
CA ARG A 93 15.46 -34.61 -7.93
C ARG A 93 14.91 -33.33 -8.58
N LEU A 94 13.79 -33.39 -9.31
CA LEU A 94 13.18 -32.22 -9.96
C LEU A 94 11.85 -31.81 -9.32
N ILE A 95 11.13 -32.72 -8.67
CA ILE A 95 9.94 -32.40 -7.88
C ILE A 95 9.98 -33.31 -6.64
N GLY A 96 10.29 -32.74 -5.48
CA GLY A 96 10.27 -33.47 -4.20
C GLY A 96 8.87 -34.04 -3.91
N PRO A 97 8.76 -35.09 -3.08
CA PRO A 97 7.48 -35.71 -2.76
C PRO A 97 6.55 -34.68 -2.11
N GLY A 98 5.60 -34.18 -2.89
CA GLY A 98 4.54 -33.28 -2.45
C GLY A 98 3.55 -34.05 -1.58
N MET A 99 3.93 -34.29 -0.33
CA MET A 99 3.03 -34.71 0.73
C MET A 99 3.21 -33.76 1.91
N ALA A 100 2.54 -32.62 1.84
CA ALA A 100 2.04 -31.91 3.00
C ALA A 100 0.99 -30.91 2.49
N ASN A 101 -0.19 -30.92 3.12
CA ASN A 101 -1.11 -29.79 3.10
C ASN A 101 -0.36 -28.54 3.56
N CYS A 102 0.16 -27.75 2.61
CA CYS A 102 0.78 -26.48 2.89
C CYS A 102 -0.16 -25.39 2.36
N PRO A 103 -1.01 -24.76 3.19
CA PRO A 103 -1.71 -23.57 2.78
C PRO A 103 -0.63 -22.50 2.53
N ASN A 104 -0.38 -22.18 1.26
CA ASN A 104 0.59 -21.20 0.79
C ASN A 104 2.06 -21.66 0.90
N ALA A 105 2.47 -22.63 0.08
CA ALA A 105 3.89 -22.82 -0.22
C ALA A 105 4.39 -21.59 -0.99
N LEU A 106 5.03 -20.65 -0.28
CA LEU A 106 5.75 -19.52 -0.87
C LEU A 106 7.11 -20.03 -1.35
N VAL A 107 7.44 -19.82 -2.62
CA VAL A 107 8.73 -20.24 -3.21
C VAL A 107 9.28 -19.09 -4.05
N GLY A 108 10.57 -18.76 -3.89
CA GLY A 108 11.23 -17.64 -4.58
C GLY A 108 10.95 -16.27 -3.95
N ASP A 109 11.09 -15.19 -4.75
CA ASP A 109 10.40 -13.91 -4.45
C ASP A 109 8.91 -14.23 -4.25
N PRO A 110 8.23 -13.71 -3.22
CA PRO A 110 7.02 -14.28 -2.60
C PRO A 110 5.85 -14.57 -3.57
N ILE A 111 5.92 -15.73 -4.23
CA ILE A 111 4.88 -16.27 -5.10
C ILE A 111 4.17 -17.37 -4.34
N ASN A 112 2.85 -17.26 -4.23
CA ASN A 112 2.00 -18.36 -3.81
C ASN A 112 1.92 -19.37 -4.97
N VAL A 113 2.60 -20.49 -4.85
CA VAL A 113 2.72 -21.50 -5.92
C VAL A 113 1.37 -22.16 -6.26
N VAL A 114 0.40 -22.13 -5.34
CA VAL A 114 -0.94 -22.71 -5.56
C VAL A 114 -1.81 -21.78 -6.39
N SER A 115 -1.77 -20.48 -6.12
CA SER A 115 -2.62 -19.49 -6.81
C SER A 115 -1.93 -18.72 -7.93
N GLY A 116 -0.60 -18.81 -8.04
CA GLY A 116 0.20 -17.96 -8.92
C GLY A 116 0.25 -16.49 -8.48
N ASN A 117 -0.28 -16.16 -7.29
CA ASN A 117 -0.31 -14.78 -6.83
C ASN A 117 1.06 -14.34 -6.30
N PHE A 118 1.53 -13.17 -6.72
CA PHE A 118 2.77 -12.56 -6.28
C PHE A 118 2.49 -11.39 -5.35
N TYR A 119 3.12 -11.38 -4.17
CA TYR A 119 2.91 -10.36 -3.14
C TYR A 119 4.22 -9.68 -2.75
N LEU A 120 4.40 -8.39 -3.05
CA LEU A 120 5.58 -7.64 -2.60
C LEU A 120 5.18 -6.64 -1.51
N THR A 121 5.91 -6.60 -0.41
CA THR A 121 5.80 -5.53 0.59
C THR A 121 7.13 -4.79 0.66
N ARG A 122 7.09 -3.47 0.50
CA ARG A 122 8.28 -2.63 0.56
C ARG A 122 8.02 -1.41 1.43
N ARG A 123 8.82 -1.30 2.49
CA ARG A 123 8.91 -0.09 3.31
C ARG A 123 9.88 0.88 2.66
N ASP A 124 9.39 2.04 2.25
CA ASP A 124 10.19 3.03 1.54
C ASP A 124 10.74 4.10 2.49
N ILE A 125 9.93 4.58 3.44
CA ILE A 125 10.31 5.66 4.36
C ILE A 125 9.98 5.27 5.80
N THR A 126 10.88 5.61 6.71
CA THR A 126 10.62 5.55 8.16
C THR A 126 11.27 6.74 8.83
N ILE A 127 10.44 7.60 9.40
CA ILE A 127 10.86 8.78 10.14
C ILE A 127 10.37 8.60 11.57
N PRO A 128 11.26 8.26 12.53
CA PRO A 128 10.88 8.19 13.93
C PRO A 128 10.51 9.59 14.42
N SER A 129 9.44 9.68 15.21
CA SER A 129 8.98 10.93 15.83
C SER A 129 8.77 10.72 17.33
N ARG A 130 8.63 11.81 18.10
CA ARG A 130 8.30 11.73 19.54
C ARG A 130 6.85 11.28 19.80
N GLY A 131 6.07 11.02 18.75
CA GLY A 131 4.69 10.54 18.80
C GLY A 131 4.47 9.46 17.73
N ILE A 132 3.47 9.65 16.86
CA ILE A 132 3.23 8.75 15.72
C ILE A 132 4.37 8.92 14.72
N GLY A 133 5.15 7.86 14.51
CA GLY A 133 6.18 7.82 13.46
C GLY A 133 5.53 7.83 12.08
N ILE A 134 6.21 8.40 11.09
CA ILE A 134 5.77 8.31 9.69
C ILE A 134 6.46 7.10 9.09
N GLU A 135 5.68 6.13 8.63
CA GLU A 135 6.16 4.96 7.90
C GLU A 135 5.38 4.89 6.60
N ILE A 136 6.06 4.84 5.45
CA ILE A 136 5.41 4.64 4.16
C ILE A 136 5.76 3.24 3.68
N THR A 137 4.75 2.41 3.53
CA THR A 137 4.85 1.05 3.03
C THR A 137 3.94 0.84 1.83
N ARG A 138 4.52 0.30 0.76
CA ARG A 138 3.80 -0.14 -0.43
C ARG A 138 3.61 -1.64 -0.45
N TYR A 139 2.45 -2.04 -0.95
CA TYR A 139 2.04 -3.41 -1.15
C TYR A 139 1.75 -3.62 -2.64
N TYR A 140 2.25 -4.70 -3.21
CA TYR A 140 1.89 -5.16 -4.55
C TYR A 140 1.22 -6.53 -4.44
N ASN A 141 0.16 -6.71 -5.21
CA ASN A 141 -0.54 -7.98 -5.37
C ASN A 141 -0.85 -8.15 -6.87
N SER A 142 -0.27 -9.15 -7.52
CA SER A 142 -0.43 -9.34 -8.97
C SER A 142 -1.86 -9.68 -9.39
N MET A 143 -2.67 -10.22 -8.47
CA MET A 143 -4.08 -10.53 -8.68
C MET A 143 -5.02 -9.37 -8.32
N ASP A 144 -4.51 -8.31 -7.69
CA ASP A 144 -5.31 -7.12 -7.39
C ASP A 144 -5.50 -6.27 -8.65
N ASN A 145 -6.76 -6.18 -9.10
CA ASN A 145 -7.13 -5.39 -10.25
C ASN A 145 -7.47 -3.93 -9.91
N THR A 146 -7.43 -3.55 -8.63
CA THR A 146 -7.65 -2.17 -8.20
C THR A 146 -6.45 -1.30 -8.51
N GLN A 147 -6.70 -0.01 -8.72
CA GLN A 147 -5.67 0.99 -9.01
C GLN A 147 -5.49 1.88 -7.79
N GLY A 148 -4.30 1.80 -7.17
CA GLY A 148 -3.84 2.76 -6.17
C GLY A 148 -3.04 3.89 -6.80
N ILE A 149 -2.43 4.74 -5.96
CA ILE A 149 -1.66 5.91 -6.42
C ILE A 149 -0.43 5.52 -7.24
N PHE A 150 0.11 4.33 -7.01
CA PHE A 150 1.25 3.77 -7.76
C PHE A 150 0.83 2.91 -8.95
N GLY A 151 -0.47 2.77 -9.21
CA GLY A 151 -1.02 2.02 -10.33
C GLY A 151 -1.72 0.72 -9.95
N LYS A 152 -2.05 -0.08 -10.97
CA LYS A 152 -2.77 -1.34 -10.83
C LYS A 152 -1.99 -2.32 -9.95
N GLY A 153 -2.67 -2.93 -8.99
CA GLY A 153 -2.12 -3.94 -8.08
C GLY A 153 -1.21 -3.38 -6.99
N TRP A 154 -0.97 -2.06 -6.98
CA TRP A 154 -0.22 -1.38 -5.94
C TRP A 154 -1.14 -0.63 -4.98
N ARG A 155 -0.78 -0.69 -3.69
CA ARG A 155 -1.45 -0.03 -2.56
C ARG A 155 -0.42 0.59 -1.62
N MET A 156 -0.78 1.65 -0.93
CA MET A 156 0.02 2.27 0.14
C MET A 156 -0.79 2.28 1.45
N ASP A 157 -0.11 2.22 2.59
CA ASP A 157 -0.67 2.22 3.95
C ASP A 157 -1.45 3.48 4.37
N TYR A 158 -1.52 4.50 3.52
CA TYR A 158 -2.36 5.70 3.72
C TYR A 158 -3.46 5.86 2.66
N GLU A 159 -3.58 4.93 1.72
CA GLU A 159 -4.68 4.96 0.75
C GLU A 159 -5.99 4.53 1.42
N THR A 160 -6.92 5.45 1.52
CA THR A 160 -8.30 5.17 1.92
C THR A 160 -9.23 5.88 0.96
N CYS A 161 -10.39 5.28 0.68
CA CYS A 161 -11.40 5.93 -0.15
C CYS A 161 -12.80 5.75 0.43
N LEU A 162 -13.63 6.72 0.13
CA LEU A 162 -15.04 6.76 0.50
C LEU A 162 -15.85 6.82 -0.79
N LYS A 163 -16.89 5.99 -0.89
CA LYS A 163 -17.79 5.94 -2.03
C LYS A 163 -19.23 5.85 -1.56
N LYS A 164 -20.10 6.68 -2.13
CA LYS A 164 -21.55 6.49 -2.01
C LYS A 164 -21.95 5.25 -2.79
N LYS A 165 -22.83 4.43 -2.22
CA LYS A 165 -23.38 3.26 -2.90
C LYS A 165 -24.39 3.72 -3.97
N GLU A 166 -24.45 3.04 -5.11
CA GLU A 166 -25.26 3.50 -6.26
C GLU A 166 -26.76 3.49 -5.96
N ASP A 167 -27.24 2.46 -5.26
CA ASP A 167 -28.68 2.22 -5.03
C ASP A 167 -29.21 2.79 -3.70
N SER A 168 -28.36 3.46 -2.90
CA SER A 168 -28.71 3.87 -1.54
C SER A 168 -27.88 5.04 -1.06
N GLU A 169 -28.29 5.68 0.03
CA GLU A 169 -27.48 6.73 0.67
C GLU A 169 -26.35 6.21 1.56
N ASP A 170 -26.20 4.88 1.65
CA ASP A 170 -25.12 4.22 2.36
C ASP A 170 -23.74 4.63 1.81
N ILE A 171 -22.78 4.66 2.73
CA ILE A 171 -21.40 4.99 2.42
C ILE A 171 -20.51 3.76 2.59
N VAL A 172 -19.74 3.44 1.56
CA VAL A 172 -18.72 2.41 1.58
C VAL A 172 -17.36 3.06 1.82
N VAL A 173 -16.67 2.63 2.86
CA VAL A 173 -15.31 3.08 3.18
C VAL A 173 -14.34 1.93 2.99
N VAL A 174 -13.30 2.16 2.20
CA VAL A 174 -12.12 1.30 2.09
C VAL A 174 -11.05 1.86 3.01
N TYR A 175 -10.71 1.11 4.04
CA TYR A 175 -9.71 1.48 5.03
C TYR A 175 -8.28 1.21 4.50
N PRO A 176 -7.24 1.84 5.08
CA PRO A 176 -5.87 1.64 4.62
C PRO A 176 -5.37 0.21 4.72
N GLU A 177 -5.91 -0.57 5.66
CA GLU A 177 -5.63 -2.00 5.76
C GLU A 177 -6.34 -2.87 4.68
N GLY A 178 -7.09 -2.25 3.76
CA GLY A 178 -7.84 -2.91 2.70
C GLY A 178 -9.23 -3.42 3.12
N ASN A 179 -9.59 -3.30 4.40
CA ASN A 179 -10.91 -3.67 4.87
C ASN A 179 -11.98 -2.73 4.32
N ILE A 180 -13.10 -3.29 3.89
CA ILE A 180 -14.25 -2.54 3.40
C ILE A 180 -15.33 -2.56 4.47
N ARG A 181 -15.87 -1.39 4.82
CA ARG A 181 -17.00 -1.25 5.74
C ARG A 181 -18.10 -0.41 5.12
N VAL A 182 -19.34 -0.78 5.41
CA VAL A 182 -20.53 -0.06 4.94
C VAL A 182 -21.18 0.64 6.13
N PHE A 183 -21.38 1.94 5.99
CA PHE A 183 -22.10 2.76 6.94
C PHE A 183 -23.50 2.99 6.41
N GLU A 184 -24.50 2.48 7.14
CA GLU A 184 -25.91 2.55 6.76
C GLU A 184 -26.42 3.97 7.00
N HIS A 185 -27.07 4.55 5.99
CA HIS A 185 -27.71 5.84 6.16
C HIS A 185 -29.01 5.69 6.96
N THR A 186 -29.24 6.61 7.90
CA THR A 186 -30.43 6.64 8.76
C THR A 186 -31.35 7.77 8.33
N GLU A 187 -32.66 7.65 8.56
CA GLU A 187 -33.66 8.68 8.20
C GLU A 187 -33.36 10.07 8.80
N THR A 188 -32.56 10.14 9.86
CA THR A 188 -32.12 11.38 10.51
C THR A 188 -30.92 12.06 9.83
N GLY A 189 -30.43 11.56 8.69
CA GLY A 189 -29.23 12.08 8.01
C GLY A 189 -27.91 11.61 8.61
N SER A 190 -27.95 10.63 9.53
CA SER A 190 -26.79 10.10 10.25
C SER A 190 -26.33 8.75 9.70
N PHE A 191 -25.08 8.37 9.98
CA PHE A 191 -24.49 7.11 9.52
C PHE A 191 -24.31 6.13 10.67
N LYS A 192 -24.87 4.93 10.52
CA LYS A 192 -24.74 3.84 11.48
C LYS A 192 -23.62 2.89 11.06
N SER A 193 -22.72 2.65 11.99
CA SER A 193 -21.55 1.78 11.79
C SER A 193 -21.93 0.30 11.78
N PRO A 194 -21.16 -0.55 11.06
CA PRO A 194 -21.36 -1.99 11.10
C PRO A 194 -21.31 -2.56 12.52
N LYS A 195 -21.96 -3.71 12.73
CA LYS A 195 -21.92 -4.41 14.02
C LYS A 195 -20.48 -4.69 14.44
N GLY A 196 -20.13 -4.36 15.67
CA GLY A 196 -18.81 -4.58 16.25
C GLY A 196 -17.74 -3.55 15.85
N VAL A 197 -18.12 -2.49 15.13
CA VAL A 197 -17.22 -1.39 14.76
C VAL A 197 -17.64 -0.14 15.52
N CYS A 198 -16.71 0.43 16.29
CA CYS A 198 -16.93 1.64 17.09
C CYS A 198 -16.47 2.93 16.40
N ASP A 199 -16.23 2.87 15.09
CA ASP A 199 -15.89 4.04 14.27
C ASP A 199 -17.14 4.87 14.01
N THR A 200 -17.00 6.17 13.79
CA THR A 200 -18.14 7.07 13.54
C THR A 200 -17.90 7.90 12.30
N LEU A 201 -18.88 7.94 11.41
CA LEU A 201 -18.85 8.72 10.17
C LEU A 201 -19.82 9.90 10.27
N PHE A 202 -19.34 11.09 9.92
CA PHE A 202 -20.11 12.32 9.87
C PHE A 202 -20.02 12.92 8.47
N LYS A 203 -21.13 13.45 7.98
CA LYS A 203 -21.14 14.34 6.82
C LYS A 203 -21.12 15.79 7.30
N ILE A 204 -20.27 16.61 6.69
CA ILE A 204 -20.23 18.06 6.87
C ILE A 204 -20.88 18.72 5.64
N GLU A 205 -20.78 20.04 5.54
CA GLU A 205 -21.10 20.85 4.37
C GLU A 205 -20.23 20.43 3.16
N ASP A 206 -20.75 20.69 1.95
CA ASP A 206 -20.06 20.45 0.66
C ASP A 206 -19.60 18.99 0.41
N ASP A 207 -20.44 18.00 0.74
CA ASP A 207 -20.14 16.56 0.53
C ASP A 207 -18.82 16.07 1.16
N THR A 208 -18.28 16.82 2.13
CA THR A 208 -17.10 16.42 2.90
C THR A 208 -17.50 15.45 4.02
N TYR A 209 -16.72 14.39 4.20
CA TYR A 209 -16.97 13.36 5.22
C TYR A 209 -15.81 13.26 6.22
N ILE A 210 -16.15 13.11 7.50
CA ILE A 210 -15.19 12.82 8.57
C ILE A 210 -15.45 11.44 9.14
N LEU A 211 -14.43 10.58 9.07
CA LEU A 211 -14.40 9.29 9.76
C LEU A 211 -13.50 9.41 10.99
N LYS A 212 -14.07 9.18 12.17
CA LYS A 212 -13.30 9.02 13.42
C LYS A 212 -13.20 7.54 13.74
N VAL A 213 -11.97 7.04 13.78
CA VAL A 213 -11.67 5.64 14.12
C VAL A 213 -11.39 5.52 15.61
N GLN A 214 -11.73 4.39 16.22
CA GLN A 214 -11.62 4.17 17.67
C GLN A 214 -10.24 4.45 18.28
N LYS A 215 -9.16 4.36 17.49
CA LYS A 215 -7.78 4.66 17.91
C LYS A 215 -7.41 6.15 17.92
N GLY A 216 -8.40 7.06 17.79
CA GLY A 216 -8.18 8.50 17.75
C GLY A 216 -7.69 9.03 16.40
N ILE A 217 -7.61 8.17 15.39
CA ILE A 217 -7.27 8.56 14.01
C ILE A 217 -8.53 9.15 13.36
N THR A 218 -8.36 10.27 12.68
CA THR A 218 -9.44 10.93 11.94
C THR A 218 -9.05 11.04 10.47
N TYR A 219 -9.93 10.59 9.59
CA TYR A 219 -9.82 10.77 8.15
C TYR A 219 -10.84 11.80 7.68
N LYS A 220 -10.41 12.67 6.77
CA LYS A 220 -11.25 13.64 6.06
C LYS A 220 -11.26 13.23 4.59
N TYR A 221 -12.45 13.10 4.03
CA TYR A 221 -12.68 12.80 2.63
C TYR A 221 -13.38 14.00 2.00
N ASP A 222 -12.83 14.48 0.90
CA ASP A 222 -13.29 15.62 0.12
C ASP A 222 -13.90 15.14 -1.21
#